data_AF-A0AAN7H1F6-F1
#
_entry.id   AF-A0AAN7H1F6-F1
#
_cell.length_a   1.000
_cell.length_b   1.000
_cell.length_c   1.000
_cell.angle_alpha   90.00
_cell.angle_beta   90.00
_cell.angle_gamma   90.00
#
_symmetry.space_group_name_H-M   'P 1'
#
loop_
_entity.id
_entity.type
_entity.pdbx_description
1 polymer ?
#
loop_
_entity_poly.entity_id
_entity_poly.type
_entity_poly.pdbx_seq_one_letter_code
_entity_poly.pdbx_strand_id
1 'polypeptide(L)'
;MFSISYRRSFKMRIGTASSSLWLRCFYIFPCQAALATSMVRRSLTIPTRPSASRSDHGKCWCSASPSVVVVADDKSYGDKQVISMTPALYKYILSNVREPLILRQLREETASMRGSQMQVSPDQAQLLAMLVQILGAKRCIEVGVYTGYSSLAIALVLPESGYLVACERDAKSLDMAKRYYELAGVAYKVDAIHGLASDTLKSLIQNGESCSFDFAFVDAEKKMNQEYFELLLELVRIGGVIVIDNVLWHGKVADPMVNDTKTISIRNFNQRLMEDDRVSISMVPIGDGMTICRKR
;
A
#
# COMPACT_ATOMS: atom_id res chain seq x y z
N MET A 1 -34.83 -17.04 68.33
CA MET A 1 -34.48 -16.36 67.07
C MET A 1 -33.52 -17.29 66.31
N PHE A 2 -33.74 -17.47 65.02
CA PHE A 2 -33.49 -18.65 64.18
C PHE A 2 -32.10 -19.33 64.20
N SER A 3 -32.16 -20.66 64.09
CA SER A 3 -31.12 -21.58 63.62
C SER A 3 -31.17 -21.68 62.08
N ILE A 4 -30.04 -22.00 61.43
CA ILE A 4 -29.87 -23.06 60.41
C ILE A 4 -28.59 -22.84 59.57
N SER A 5 -27.76 -23.88 59.52
CA SER A 5 -26.62 -24.13 58.63
C SER A 5 -27.09 -24.68 57.28
N TYR A 6 -26.43 -24.39 56.16
CA TYR A 6 -26.17 -25.39 55.08
C TYR A 6 -25.09 -24.93 54.08
N ARG A 7 -24.00 -25.70 54.00
CA ARG A 7 -23.08 -25.80 52.86
C ARG A 7 -23.74 -26.62 51.75
N ARG A 8 -23.50 -26.28 50.47
CA ARG A 8 -23.43 -27.28 49.39
C ARG A 8 -22.66 -26.76 48.18
N SER A 9 -21.52 -27.40 47.92
CA SER A 9 -20.87 -27.47 46.61
C SER A 9 -21.65 -28.41 45.70
N PHE A 10 -21.69 -28.14 44.39
CA PHE A 10 -22.06 -29.14 43.40
C PHE A 10 -21.13 -29.09 42.19
N LYS A 11 -20.51 -30.23 41.92
CA LYS A 11 -19.73 -30.58 40.74
C LYS A 11 -20.48 -31.76 40.14
N MET A 12 -20.82 -31.74 38.85
CA MET A 12 -21.25 -32.95 38.15
C MET A 12 -20.90 -32.89 36.67
N ARG A 13 -20.69 -34.08 36.10
CA ARG A 13 -19.86 -34.41 34.94
C ARG A 13 -20.67 -35.38 34.04
N ILE A 14 -20.36 -35.37 32.73
CA ILE A 14 -20.51 -36.44 31.69
C ILE A 14 -21.88 -36.63 30.99
N GLY A 15 -21.81 -36.75 29.64
CA GLY A 15 -22.79 -37.42 28.76
C GLY A 15 -22.90 -36.82 27.34
N THR A 16 -22.00 -37.12 26.39
CA THR A 16 -22.10 -38.11 25.26
C THR A 16 -22.78 -37.64 23.96
N ALA A 17 -22.00 -37.77 22.87
CA ALA A 17 -22.32 -38.12 21.47
C ALA A 17 -23.32 -37.27 20.64
N SER A 18 -22.82 -36.70 19.53
CA SER A 18 -23.51 -36.84 18.23
C SER A 18 -22.54 -36.62 17.06
N SER A 19 -22.52 -37.62 16.20
CA SER A 19 -21.94 -37.72 14.87
C SER A 19 -22.67 -36.87 13.83
N SER A 20 -21.97 -36.26 12.87
CA SER A 20 -22.43 -36.22 11.45
C SER A 20 -21.41 -35.58 10.50
N LEU A 21 -20.97 -36.41 9.55
CA LEU A 21 -20.71 -36.17 8.13
C LEU A 21 -19.93 -34.91 7.70
N TRP A 22 -18.66 -35.15 7.34
CA TRP A 22 -18.00 -34.44 6.25
C TRP A 22 -18.46 -35.00 4.91
N LEU A 23 -19.32 -34.29 4.18
CA LEU A 23 -19.60 -34.54 2.77
C LEU A 23 -18.65 -33.69 1.92
N ARG A 24 -17.62 -34.35 1.38
CA ARG A 24 -16.85 -33.87 0.24
C ARG A 24 -17.71 -33.99 -1.03
N CYS A 25 -18.14 -32.87 -1.60
CA CYS A 25 -18.61 -32.86 -2.99
C CYS A 25 -17.41 -32.69 -3.91
N PHE A 26 -16.97 -33.80 -4.50
CA PHE A 26 -16.26 -33.81 -5.77
C PHE A 26 -17.26 -33.49 -6.88
N TYR A 27 -17.00 -32.44 -7.66
CA TYR A 27 -17.60 -32.32 -8.99
C TYR A 27 -16.53 -32.66 -10.02
N ILE A 28 -16.73 -33.82 -10.64
CA ILE A 28 -16.15 -34.28 -11.89
C ILE A 28 -17.05 -33.72 -13.00
N PHE A 29 -16.48 -33.10 -14.03
CA PHE A 29 -17.12 -33.01 -15.35
C PHE A 29 -16.13 -33.46 -16.44
N PRO A 30 -16.61 -34.12 -17.51
CA PRO A 30 -15.80 -34.94 -18.39
C PRO A 30 -15.41 -34.25 -19.71
N CYS A 31 -14.69 -35.05 -20.49
CA CYS A 31 -13.86 -34.83 -21.67
C CYS A 31 -14.62 -34.63 -23.01
N GLN A 32 -13.84 -34.25 -24.04
CA GLN A 32 -14.04 -34.32 -25.51
C GLN A 32 -14.74 -33.10 -26.16
N ALA A 33 -14.37 -32.60 -27.35
CA ALA A 33 -13.65 -33.18 -28.49
C ALA A 33 -12.90 -32.12 -29.32
N ALA A 34 -11.89 -32.58 -30.07
CA ALA A 34 -11.18 -31.85 -31.11
C ALA A 34 -11.89 -31.98 -32.47
N LEU A 35 -11.74 -30.99 -33.35
CA LEU A 35 -11.83 -31.15 -34.81
C LEU A 35 -11.01 -30.07 -35.50
N ALA A 36 -10.06 -30.51 -36.34
CA ALA A 36 -9.26 -29.71 -37.25
C ALA A 36 -9.88 -29.73 -38.64
N THR A 37 -9.74 -28.64 -39.42
CA THR A 37 -9.27 -28.59 -40.83
C THR A 37 -9.68 -27.27 -41.51
N SER A 38 -8.72 -26.54 -42.09
CA SER A 38 -8.58 -26.40 -43.55
C SER A 38 -7.49 -25.38 -43.90
N MET A 39 -6.61 -25.81 -44.79
CA MET A 39 -5.62 -25.00 -45.50
C MET A 39 -6.30 -24.17 -46.59
N VAL A 40 -5.85 -22.94 -46.81
CA VAL A 40 -5.81 -22.34 -48.15
C VAL A 40 -4.45 -21.67 -48.35
N ARG A 41 -3.67 -22.25 -49.27
CA ARG A 41 -2.48 -21.66 -49.89
C ARG A 41 -2.92 -20.55 -50.86
N ARG A 42 -2.20 -19.42 -50.87
CA ARG A 42 -1.88 -18.69 -52.12
C ARG A 42 -0.46 -18.12 -52.06
N SER A 43 0.22 -18.32 -53.18
CA SER A 43 1.63 -18.06 -53.47
C SER A 43 1.78 -16.87 -54.43
N LEU A 44 3.03 -16.38 -54.55
CA LEU A 44 3.61 -15.49 -55.58
C LEU A 44 3.42 -13.98 -55.26
N THR A 45 4.41 -13.08 -55.38
CA THR A 45 5.68 -13.07 -56.15
C THR A 45 6.63 -11.99 -55.61
N ILE A 46 7.92 -12.20 -55.82
CA ILE A 46 9.05 -11.28 -55.55
C ILE A 46 9.12 -10.20 -56.65
N PRO A 47 9.60 -8.97 -56.34
CA PRO A 47 10.45 -8.26 -57.28
C PRO A 47 11.81 -7.83 -56.70
N THR A 48 12.73 -7.75 -57.65
CA THR A 48 14.19 -7.57 -57.59
C THR A 48 14.67 -6.20 -57.12
N ARG A 49 15.85 -6.18 -56.49
CA ARG A 49 16.70 -4.99 -56.21
C ARG A 49 17.11 -4.26 -57.50
N PRO A 50 17.54 -2.99 -57.36
CA PRO A 50 18.77 -2.54 -57.97
C PRO A 50 19.84 -2.15 -56.92
N SER A 51 21.09 -2.25 -57.35
CA SER A 51 22.34 -2.05 -56.62
C SER A 51 22.91 -0.63 -56.78
N ALA A 52 23.50 -0.09 -55.71
CA ALA A 52 24.61 0.90 -55.62
C ALA A 52 24.45 1.70 -54.31
N SER A 53 25.44 2.20 -53.56
CA SER A 53 26.91 2.07 -53.48
C SER A 53 27.32 2.82 -52.18
N ARG A 54 28.24 2.22 -51.41
CA ARG A 54 29.11 2.73 -50.31
C ARG A 54 28.95 4.17 -49.77
N SER A 55 28.83 4.27 -48.45
CA SER A 55 29.71 5.03 -47.50
C SER A 55 29.09 4.90 -46.09
N ASP A 56 29.60 3.99 -45.26
CA ASP A 56 30.52 4.28 -44.15
C ASP A 56 30.18 5.56 -43.36
N HIS A 57 29.50 5.39 -42.22
CA HIS A 57 29.91 5.97 -40.95
C HIS A 57 29.12 5.33 -39.81
N GLY A 58 29.86 4.65 -38.94
CA GLY A 58 29.35 3.97 -37.78
C GLY A 58 28.60 4.89 -36.84
N LYS A 59 27.50 4.36 -36.32
CA LYS A 59 26.97 4.61 -34.97
C LYS A 59 26.09 3.41 -34.65
N CYS A 60 26.75 2.31 -34.30
CA CYS A 60 26.08 1.21 -33.61
C CYS A 60 25.66 1.77 -32.25
N TRP A 61 24.41 2.22 -32.14
CA TRP A 61 23.79 2.46 -30.84
C TRP A 61 23.66 1.09 -30.20
N CYS A 62 24.70 0.70 -29.45
CA CYS A 62 24.54 -0.30 -28.41
C CYS A 62 23.55 0.30 -27.42
N SER A 63 22.27 -0.03 -27.57
CA SER A 63 21.31 0.12 -26.50
C SER A 63 21.82 -0.77 -25.36
N ALA A 64 22.58 -0.17 -24.44
CA ALA A 64 22.90 -0.80 -23.18
C ALA A 64 21.55 -1.19 -22.58
N SER A 65 21.26 -2.49 -22.56
CA SER A 65 20.09 -3.00 -21.86
C SER A 65 20.26 -2.54 -20.41
N PRO A 66 19.28 -1.85 -19.81
CA PRO A 66 19.43 -1.36 -18.45
C PRO A 66 19.79 -2.55 -17.57
N SER A 67 20.94 -2.47 -16.91
CA SER A 67 21.47 -3.56 -16.09
C SER A 67 20.42 -3.92 -15.04
N VAL A 68 20.00 -5.19 -15.06
CA VAL A 68 18.94 -5.74 -14.19
C VAL A 68 19.31 -5.67 -12.71
N VAL A 69 20.59 -5.43 -12.42
CA VAL A 69 21.17 -5.40 -11.08
C VAL A 69 21.86 -4.05 -10.86
N VAL A 70 21.57 -3.41 -9.74
CA VAL A 70 22.40 -2.37 -9.13
C VAL A 70 23.35 -3.06 -8.15
N VAL A 71 24.62 -3.16 -8.47
CA VAL A 71 25.60 -3.58 -7.45
C VAL A 71 25.78 -2.42 -6.50
N ALA A 72 25.55 -2.61 -5.20
CA ALA A 72 25.98 -1.62 -4.22
C ALA A 72 27.51 -1.60 -4.26
N ASP A 73 28.10 -0.56 -4.83
CA ASP A 73 29.55 -0.42 -5.04
C ASP A 73 30.29 -0.09 -3.73
N ASP A 74 29.85 -0.70 -2.63
CA ASP A 74 30.48 -0.58 -1.32
C ASP A 74 31.18 -1.90 -0.99
N LYS A 75 32.51 -1.89 -1.07
CA LYS A 75 33.37 -3.05 -0.76
C LYS A 75 33.19 -3.55 0.68
N SER A 76 32.66 -2.74 1.58
CA SER A 76 32.34 -3.17 2.96
C SER A 76 31.10 -4.06 3.04
N TYR A 77 30.27 -4.08 2.00
CA TYR A 77 29.08 -4.93 1.88
C TYR A 77 29.31 -6.22 1.08
N GLY A 78 30.55 -6.55 0.74
CA GLY A 78 30.91 -7.82 0.10
C GLY A 78 30.34 -8.00 -1.31
N ASP A 79 30.32 -6.93 -2.11
CA ASP A 79 29.82 -6.91 -3.49
C ASP A 79 28.37 -7.42 -3.63
N LYS A 80 27.54 -7.15 -2.61
CA LYS A 80 26.13 -7.58 -2.60
C LYS A 80 25.38 -6.94 -3.78
N GLN A 81 24.85 -7.81 -4.63
CA GLN A 81 23.97 -7.42 -5.73
C GLN A 81 22.61 -6.97 -5.18
N VAL A 82 22.21 -5.74 -5.51
CA VAL A 82 20.87 -5.21 -5.23
C VAL A 82 20.10 -5.20 -6.56
N ILE A 83 18.83 -5.58 -6.53
CA ILE A 83 18.02 -5.62 -7.75
C ILE A 83 17.68 -4.20 -8.23
N SER A 84 17.74 -3.96 -9.54
CA SER A 84 17.22 -2.73 -10.15
C SER A 84 15.75 -2.89 -10.49
N MET A 85 14.92 -1.89 -10.16
CA MET A 85 13.49 -1.94 -10.49
C MET A 85 13.27 -1.61 -11.97
N THR A 86 13.20 -2.63 -12.81
CA THR A 86 12.85 -2.49 -14.23
C THR A 86 11.33 -2.55 -14.44
N PRO A 87 10.76 -1.99 -15.52
CA PRO A 87 9.33 -2.10 -15.81
C PRO A 87 8.83 -3.55 -15.89
N ALA A 88 9.64 -4.46 -16.44
CA ALA A 88 9.30 -5.88 -16.51
C ALA A 88 9.25 -6.53 -15.12
N LEU A 89 10.21 -6.20 -14.25
CA LEU A 89 10.23 -6.68 -12.87
C LEU A 89 9.07 -6.11 -12.05
N TYR A 90 8.77 -4.81 -12.21
CA TYR A 90 7.66 -4.19 -11.51
C TYR A 90 6.31 -4.78 -11.95
N LYS A 91 6.13 -5.05 -13.25
CA LYS A 91 4.96 -5.79 -13.75
C LYS A 91 4.86 -7.19 -13.12
N TYR A 92 5.99 -7.87 -12.95
CA TYR A 92 6.03 -9.15 -12.26
C TYR A 92 5.60 -9.03 -10.79
N ILE A 93 6.08 -8.01 -10.06
CA ILE A 93 5.65 -7.73 -8.68
C ILE A 93 4.12 -7.52 -8.64
N LEU A 94 3.59 -6.64 -9.48
CA LEU A 94 2.15 -6.36 -9.53
C LEU A 94 1.31 -7.61 -9.88
N SER A 95 1.83 -8.52 -10.70
CA SER A 95 1.14 -9.79 -11.00
C SER A 95 1.10 -10.75 -9.81
N ASN A 96 1.89 -10.50 -8.76
CA ASN A 96 1.93 -11.27 -7.52
C ASN A 96 1.20 -10.57 -6.36
N VAL A 97 0.53 -9.44 -6.61
CA VAL A 97 -0.32 -8.75 -5.64
C VAL A 97 -1.70 -9.41 -5.58
N ARG A 98 -2.21 -9.61 -4.35
CA ARG A 98 -3.59 -10.11 -4.15
C ARG A 98 -4.56 -8.96 -3.95
N GLU A 99 -4.81 -8.21 -5.03
CA GLU A 99 -5.71 -7.05 -5.01
C GLU A 99 -7.19 -7.48 -4.91
N PRO A 100 -7.93 -7.04 -3.87
CA PRO A 100 -9.38 -7.21 -3.81
C PRO A 100 -10.10 -6.58 -5.00
N LEU A 101 -11.17 -7.22 -5.48
CA LEU A 101 -11.93 -6.74 -6.65
C LEU A 101 -12.42 -5.29 -6.49
N ILE A 102 -12.89 -4.92 -5.29
CA ILE A 102 -13.39 -3.58 -5.02
C ILE A 102 -12.30 -2.50 -5.11
N LEU A 103 -11.07 -2.82 -4.68
CA LEU A 103 -9.91 -1.95 -4.83
C LEU A 103 -9.55 -1.80 -6.31
N ARG A 104 -9.52 -2.92 -7.06
CA ARG A 104 -9.29 -2.89 -8.51
C ARG A 104 -10.31 -1.99 -9.22
N GLN A 105 -11.59 -2.11 -8.90
CA GLN A 105 -12.65 -1.26 -9.45
C GLN A 105 -12.39 0.22 -9.16
N LEU A 106 -12.05 0.57 -7.91
CA LEU A 106 -11.69 1.94 -7.52
C LEU A 106 -10.50 2.48 -8.31
N ARG A 107 -9.45 1.68 -8.47
CA ARG A 107 -8.25 2.05 -9.23
C ARG A 107 -8.55 2.25 -10.71
N GLU A 108 -9.35 1.37 -11.32
CA GLU A 108 -9.76 1.50 -12.72
C GLU A 108 -10.62 2.75 -12.97
N GLU A 109 -11.51 3.11 -12.03
CA GLU A 109 -12.29 4.34 -12.14
C GLU A 109 -11.44 5.60 -11.90
N THR A 110 -10.59 5.58 -10.87
CA THR A 110 -9.65 6.66 -10.54
C THR A 110 -8.70 6.96 -11.70
N ALA A 111 -8.32 5.95 -12.50
CA ALA A 111 -7.42 6.12 -13.66
C ALA A 111 -7.91 7.17 -14.68
N SER A 112 -9.23 7.39 -14.76
CA SER A 112 -9.85 8.38 -15.64
C SER A 112 -9.92 9.80 -15.05
N MET A 113 -9.59 9.97 -13.77
CA MET A 113 -9.71 11.23 -13.05
C MET A 113 -8.45 12.09 -13.15
N ARG A 114 -8.64 13.40 -12.99
CA ARG A 114 -7.51 14.32 -12.81
C ARG A 114 -6.75 13.96 -11.53
N GLY A 115 -5.44 13.78 -11.67
CA GLY A 115 -4.59 13.46 -10.53
C GLY A 115 -4.48 11.96 -10.25
N SER A 116 -4.90 11.09 -11.16
CA SER A 116 -4.89 9.63 -10.98
C SER A 116 -3.53 9.07 -10.58
N GLN A 117 -2.43 9.70 -10.99
CA GLN A 117 -1.07 9.33 -10.58
C GLN A 117 -0.75 9.57 -9.09
N MET A 118 -1.63 10.23 -8.33
CA MET A 118 -1.47 10.45 -6.89
C MET A 118 -1.90 9.23 -6.07
N GLN A 119 -2.58 8.26 -6.67
CA GLN A 119 -3.02 7.06 -5.97
C GLN A 119 -1.82 6.14 -5.68
N VAL A 120 -1.77 5.58 -4.45
CA VAL A 120 -0.79 4.54 -4.11
C VAL A 120 -0.96 3.31 -5.01
N SER A 121 0.14 2.59 -5.26
CA SER A 121 0.14 1.38 -6.08
C SER A 121 -0.47 0.17 -5.36
N PRO A 122 -0.88 -0.89 -6.10
CA PRO A 122 -1.44 -2.10 -5.49
C PRO A 122 -0.52 -2.80 -4.48
N ASP A 123 0.79 -2.80 -4.72
CA ASP A 123 1.80 -3.35 -3.82
C ASP A 123 2.00 -2.48 -2.56
N GLN A 124 1.92 -1.15 -2.66
CA GLN A 124 1.89 -0.26 -1.50
C GLN A 124 0.64 -0.53 -0.64
N ALA A 125 -0.55 -0.56 -1.25
CA ALA A 125 -1.80 -0.82 -0.54
C ALA A 125 -1.80 -2.20 0.14
N GLN A 126 -1.25 -3.24 -0.51
CA GLN A 126 -1.10 -4.56 0.08
C GLN A 126 -0.15 -4.54 1.29
N LEU A 127 0.96 -3.79 1.24
CA LEU A 127 1.85 -3.63 2.38
C LEU A 127 1.17 -2.92 3.54
N LEU A 128 0.48 -1.81 3.29
CA LEU A 128 -0.24 -1.05 4.33
C LEU A 128 -1.26 -1.95 5.05
N ALA A 129 -2.07 -2.68 4.30
CA ALA A 129 -3.02 -3.64 4.84
C ALA A 129 -2.32 -4.73 5.68
N MET A 130 -1.20 -5.27 5.20
CA MET A 130 -0.42 -6.27 5.92
C MET A 130 0.16 -5.72 7.23
N LEU A 131 0.66 -4.47 7.24
CA LEU A 131 1.17 -3.82 8.45
C LEU A 131 0.07 -3.64 9.51
N VAL A 132 -1.13 -3.20 9.09
CA VAL A 132 -2.30 -3.07 9.96
C VAL A 132 -2.66 -4.42 10.59
N GLN A 133 -2.65 -5.50 9.80
CA GLN A 133 -2.92 -6.86 10.30
C GLN A 133 -1.84 -7.36 11.26
N ILE A 134 -0.56 -7.21 10.91
CA ILE A 134 0.57 -7.64 11.77
C ILE A 134 0.53 -6.91 13.11
N LEU A 135 0.21 -5.62 13.09
CA LEU A 135 0.11 -4.81 14.30
C LEU A 135 -1.13 -5.15 15.14
N GLY A 136 -2.13 -5.83 14.56
CA GLY A 136 -3.44 -6.01 15.16
C GLY A 136 -4.17 -4.68 15.39
N ALA A 137 -3.94 -3.71 14.51
CA ALA A 137 -4.44 -2.35 14.66
C ALA A 137 -5.97 -2.29 14.61
N LYS A 138 -6.54 -1.43 15.46
CA LYS A 138 -7.98 -1.17 15.57
C LYS A 138 -8.30 0.27 15.29
N ARG A 139 -7.42 1.21 15.63
CA ARG A 139 -7.61 2.65 15.43
C ARG A 139 -6.53 3.17 14.49
N CYS A 140 -6.95 3.64 13.32
CA CYS A 140 -6.05 4.11 12.27
C CYS A 140 -6.31 5.59 11.92
N ILE A 141 -5.30 6.27 11.41
CA ILE A 141 -5.41 7.61 10.82
C ILE A 141 -4.83 7.58 9.40
N GLU A 142 -5.49 8.25 8.46
CA GLU A 142 -4.96 8.54 7.14
C GLU A 142 -4.98 10.04 6.87
N VAL A 143 -3.83 10.58 6.48
CA VAL A 143 -3.63 11.98 6.10
C VAL A 143 -3.38 12.03 4.59
N GLY A 144 -4.40 12.49 3.84
CA GLY A 144 -4.42 12.44 2.38
C GLY A 144 -5.05 11.16 1.88
N VAL A 145 -6.32 11.25 1.46
CA VAL A 145 -7.14 10.11 1.05
C VAL A 145 -7.23 10.02 -0.47
N TYR A 146 -7.25 11.18 -1.13
CA TYR A 146 -7.64 11.33 -2.52
C TYR A 146 -8.94 10.55 -2.80
N THR A 147 -8.92 9.56 -3.69
CA THR A 147 -10.08 8.73 -4.03
C THR A 147 -10.28 7.52 -3.12
N GLY A 148 -9.41 7.34 -2.11
CA GLY A 148 -9.63 6.39 -1.01
C GLY A 148 -9.04 5.00 -1.19
N TYR A 149 -8.06 4.79 -2.07
CA TYR A 149 -7.53 3.45 -2.32
C TYR A 149 -6.71 2.88 -1.16
N SER A 150 -5.80 3.67 -0.57
CA SER A 150 -5.07 3.32 0.66
C SER A 150 -6.02 3.08 1.83
N SER A 151 -6.95 4.00 2.03
CA SER A 151 -7.90 3.97 3.15
C SER A 151 -8.90 2.83 3.03
N LEU A 152 -9.36 2.53 1.82
CA LEU A 152 -10.17 1.35 1.56
C LEU A 152 -9.38 0.06 1.85
N ALA A 153 -8.10 -0.01 1.45
CA ALA A 153 -7.25 -1.16 1.74
C ALA A 153 -7.06 -1.38 3.25
N ILE A 154 -6.88 -0.30 4.02
CA ILE A 154 -6.80 -0.33 5.48
C ILE A 154 -8.15 -0.75 6.08
N ALA A 155 -9.26 -0.12 5.67
CA ALA A 155 -10.59 -0.38 6.20
C ALA A 155 -11.07 -1.82 5.97
N LEU A 156 -10.70 -2.43 4.85
CA LEU A 156 -11.03 -3.83 4.53
C LEU A 156 -10.39 -4.84 5.49
N VAL A 157 -9.24 -4.53 6.09
CA VAL A 157 -8.54 -5.45 7.00
C VAL A 157 -8.72 -5.10 8.48
N LEU A 158 -9.32 -3.96 8.78
CA LEU A 158 -9.70 -3.60 10.14
C LEU A 158 -10.75 -4.58 10.70
N PRO A 159 -10.68 -4.91 12.00
CA PRO A 159 -11.73 -5.69 12.64
C PRO A 159 -13.08 -4.97 12.57
N GLU A 160 -14.16 -5.67 12.91
CA GLU A 160 -15.52 -5.11 12.94
C GLU A 160 -15.64 -3.86 13.84
N SER A 161 -14.94 -3.85 14.97
CA SER A 161 -14.85 -2.69 15.87
C SER A 161 -13.76 -1.70 15.49
N GLY A 162 -13.17 -1.84 14.30
CA GLY A 162 -12.09 -0.99 13.83
C GLY A 162 -12.60 0.37 13.39
N TYR A 163 -11.73 1.36 13.49
CA TYR A 163 -12.05 2.75 13.19
C TYR A 163 -10.88 3.43 12.49
N LEU A 164 -11.16 4.11 11.38
CA LEU A 164 -10.21 4.85 10.57
C LEU A 164 -10.67 6.29 10.46
N VAL A 165 -9.85 7.24 10.91
CA VAL A 165 -10.02 8.66 10.61
C VAL A 165 -9.32 8.96 9.29
N ALA A 166 -10.06 9.38 8.27
CA ALA A 166 -9.54 9.61 6.92
C ALA A 166 -9.72 11.09 6.53
N CYS A 167 -8.62 11.83 6.40
CA CYS A 167 -8.63 13.28 6.18
C CYS A 167 -8.31 13.65 4.73
N GLU A 168 -9.20 14.40 4.08
CA GLU A 168 -9.02 14.88 2.70
C GLU A 168 -9.47 16.33 2.53
N ARG A 169 -8.72 17.13 1.78
CA ARG A 169 -9.05 18.54 1.52
C ARG A 169 -9.88 18.74 0.26
N ASP A 170 -9.87 17.78 -0.68
CA ASP A 170 -10.66 17.86 -1.91
C ASP A 170 -11.97 17.08 -1.76
N ALA A 171 -13.08 17.81 -1.59
CA ALA A 171 -14.41 17.23 -1.42
C ALA A 171 -14.79 16.23 -2.53
N LYS A 172 -14.43 16.51 -3.79
CA LYS A 172 -14.81 15.65 -4.93
C LYS A 172 -14.13 14.30 -4.87
N SER A 173 -12.85 14.26 -4.51
CA SER A 173 -12.11 13.02 -4.34
C SER A 173 -12.65 12.24 -3.13
N LEU A 174 -12.95 12.95 -2.03
CA LEU A 174 -13.54 12.34 -0.83
C LEU A 174 -14.92 11.73 -1.08
N ASP A 175 -15.76 12.34 -1.93
CA ASP A 175 -17.06 11.79 -2.31
C ASP A 175 -16.92 10.43 -3.02
N MET A 176 -15.90 10.29 -3.88
CA MET A 176 -15.57 9.00 -4.50
C MET A 176 -15.14 7.97 -3.45
N ALA A 177 -14.25 8.36 -2.54
CA ALA A 177 -13.78 7.50 -1.46
C ALA A 177 -14.96 6.95 -0.64
N LYS A 178 -15.85 7.85 -0.20
CA LYS A 178 -17.08 7.51 0.54
C LYS A 178 -17.96 6.52 -0.23
N ARG A 179 -18.18 6.74 -1.52
CA ARG A 179 -18.95 5.81 -2.37
C ARG A 179 -18.35 4.41 -2.37
N TYR A 180 -17.03 4.28 -2.44
CA TYR A 180 -16.37 2.98 -2.41
C TYR A 180 -16.36 2.33 -1.03
N TYR A 181 -16.31 3.11 0.05
CA TYR A 181 -16.49 2.57 1.40
C TYR A 181 -17.89 1.94 1.57
N GLU A 182 -18.93 2.57 1.02
CA GLU A 182 -20.29 2.02 1.01
C GLU A 182 -20.38 0.74 0.17
N LEU A 183 -19.84 0.76 -1.05
CA LEU A 183 -19.83 -0.42 -1.94
C LEU A 183 -19.07 -1.61 -1.34
N ALA A 184 -18.00 -1.33 -0.59
CA ALA A 184 -17.22 -2.34 0.11
C ALA A 184 -17.88 -2.82 1.41
N GLY A 185 -18.94 -2.14 1.88
CA GLY A 185 -19.57 -2.41 3.16
C GLY A 185 -18.65 -2.13 4.35
N VAL A 186 -17.78 -1.11 4.26
CA VAL A 186 -16.86 -0.71 5.36
C VAL A 186 -17.04 0.75 5.78
N ALA A 187 -18.02 1.47 5.23
CA ALA A 187 -18.27 2.88 5.54
C ALA A 187 -18.41 3.14 7.05
N TYR A 188 -19.03 2.23 7.81
CA TYR A 188 -19.17 2.36 9.27
C TYR A 188 -17.83 2.33 10.04
N LYS A 189 -16.74 1.86 9.42
CA LYS A 189 -15.40 1.87 10.01
C LYS A 189 -14.64 3.17 9.71
N VAL A 190 -15.12 4.01 8.80
CA VAL A 190 -14.35 5.14 8.27
C VAL A 190 -15.04 6.47 8.58
N ASP A 191 -14.39 7.31 9.36
CA ASP A 191 -14.75 8.72 9.54
C ASP A 191 -14.01 9.57 8.51
N ALA A 192 -14.70 9.84 7.40
CA ALA A 192 -14.17 10.56 6.25
C ALA A 192 -14.40 12.07 6.38
N ILE A 193 -13.37 12.78 6.83
CA ILE A 193 -13.40 14.20 7.20
C ILE A 193 -12.89 15.06 6.05
N HIS A 194 -13.73 16.01 5.61
CA HIS A 194 -13.34 17.02 4.65
C HIS A 194 -12.70 18.22 5.36
N GLY A 195 -11.44 18.50 5.08
CA GLY A 195 -10.72 19.64 5.67
C GLY A 195 -9.20 19.49 5.64
N LEU A 196 -8.51 20.40 6.34
CA LEU A 196 -7.07 20.28 6.55
C LEU A 196 -6.82 19.20 7.60
N ALA A 197 -6.01 18.20 7.25
CA ALA A 197 -5.65 17.13 8.17
C ALA A 197 -5.02 17.66 9.47
N SER A 198 -4.21 18.73 9.42
CA SER A 198 -3.62 19.36 10.60
C SER A 198 -4.65 19.77 11.65
N ASP A 199 -5.82 20.25 11.20
CA ASP A 199 -6.87 20.75 12.09
C ASP A 199 -7.57 19.58 12.77
N THR A 200 -7.84 18.50 12.01
CA THR A 200 -8.36 17.24 12.54
C THR A 200 -7.41 16.63 13.56
N LEU A 201 -6.10 16.52 13.26
CA LEU A 201 -5.11 15.97 14.18
C LEU A 201 -5.03 16.79 15.48
N LYS A 202 -4.98 18.13 15.37
CA LYS A 202 -4.99 19.03 16.54
C LYS A 202 -6.26 18.88 17.37
N SER A 203 -7.42 18.73 16.72
CA SER A 203 -8.69 18.50 17.40
C SER A 203 -8.71 17.18 18.15
N LEU A 204 -8.20 16.08 17.56
CA LEU A 204 -8.07 14.80 18.25
C LEU A 204 -7.21 14.93 19.52
N ILE A 205 -6.06 15.60 19.43
CA ILE A 205 -5.18 15.84 20.60
C ILE A 205 -5.92 16.64 21.67
N GLN A 206 -6.60 17.72 21.30
CA GLN A 206 -7.38 18.56 22.23
C GLN A 206 -8.53 17.79 22.90
N ASN A 207 -9.10 16.80 22.22
CA ASN A 207 -10.15 15.94 22.73
C ASN A 207 -9.63 14.75 23.57
N GLY A 208 -8.32 14.72 23.88
CA GLY A 208 -7.72 13.71 24.76
C GLY A 208 -7.41 12.39 24.07
N GLU A 209 -7.30 12.36 22.74
CA GLU A 209 -7.00 11.16 21.95
C GLU A 209 -5.49 10.88 21.82
N SER A 210 -4.65 11.49 22.66
CA SER A 210 -3.22 11.22 22.70
C SER A 210 -2.95 9.73 22.96
N CYS A 211 -2.03 9.14 22.20
CA CYS A 211 -1.66 7.73 22.29
C CYS A 211 -2.85 6.75 22.14
N SER A 212 -3.92 7.12 21.43
CA SER A 212 -5.10 6.25 21.22
C SER A 212 -5.12 5.53 19.87
N PHE A 213 -4.21 5.86 18.95
CA PHE A 213 -4.15 5.27 17.63
C PHE A 213 -3.02 4.24 17.51
N ASP A 214 -3.28 3.17 16.76
CA ASP A 214 -2.32 2.09 16.51
C ASP A 214 -1.45 2.40 15.29
N PHE A 215 -2.07 2.91 14.23
CA PHE A 215 -1.46 3.05 12.92
C PHE A 215 -1.80 4.41 12.30
N ALA A 216 -0.87 4.99 11.55
CA ALA A 216 -1.11 6.17 10.74
C ALA A 216 -0.42 6.07 9.38
N PHE A 217 -1.07 6.61 8.34
CA PHE A 217 -0.50 6.76 7.01
C PHE A 217 -0.53 8.22 6.57
N VAL A 218 0.57 8.71 6.00
CA VAL A 218 0.71 10.09 5.52
C VAL A 218 1.08 10.09 4.04
N ASP A 219 0.16 10.56 3.22
CA ASP A 219 0.37 10.83 1.81
C ASP A 219 -0.34 12.14 1.38
N ALA A 220 0.23 13.27 1.81
CA ALA A 220 -0.34 14.58 1.55
C ALA A 220 0.73 15.60 1.09
N GLU A 221 0.57 16.87 1.49
CA GLU A 221 1.50 17.94 1.15
C GLU A 221 2.87 17.75 1.80
N LYS A 222 3.89 17.52 0.99
CA LYS A 222 5.22 17.11 1.46
C LYS A 222 5.92 18.16 2.32
N LYS A 223 5.59 19.45 2.15
CA LYS A 223 6.08 20.53 3.02
C LYS A 223 5.58 20.42 4.46
N MET A 224 4.43 19.75 4.65
CA MET A 224 3.78 19.58 5.95
C MET A 224 4.15 18.25 6.63
N ASN A 225 4.95 17.38 5.98
CA ASN A 225 5.30 16.07 6.51
C ASN A 225 5.86 16.13 7.94
N GLN A 226 6.70 17.13 8.26
CA GLN A 226 7.20 17.31 9.62
C GLN A 226 6.06 17.60 10.61
N GLU A 227 5.17 18.54 10.28
CA GLU A 227 4.05 18.89 11.17
C GLU A 227 3.11 17.71 11.37
N TYR A 228 2.77 17.00 10.30
CA TYR A 228 1.95 15.79 10.41
C TYR A 228 2.63 14.72 11.26
N PHE A 229 3.93 14.50 11.07
CA PHE A 229 4.66 13.52 11.85
C PHE A 229 4.68 13.84 13.35
N GLU A 230 4.92 15.09 13.74
CA GLU A 230 4.89 15.48 15.17
C GLU A 230 3.50 15.28 15.78
N LEU A 231 2.43 15.75 15.10
CA LEU A 231 1.06 15.58 15.57
C LEU A 231 0.67 14.09 15.68
N LEU A 232 1.05 13.28 14.69
CA LEU A 232 0.80 11.84 14.71
C LEU A 232 1.62 11.13 15.78
N LEU A 233 2.82 11.61 16.09
CA LEU A 233 3.62 11.03 17.16
C LEU A 233 2.97 11.23 18.52
N GLU A 234 2.20 12.30 18.74
CA GLU A 234 1.39 12.48 19.96
C GLU A 234 0.17 11.53 20.01
N LEU A 235 -0.48 11.32 18.87
CA LEU A 235 -1.70 10.51 18.74
C LEU A 235 -1.45 9.00 18.71
N VAL A 236 -0.34 8.57 18.12
CA VAL A 236 0.00 7.15 17.99
C VAL A 236 0.59 6.63 19.31
N ARG A 237 0.11 5.48 19.76
CA ARG A 237 0.60 4.84 20.99
C ARG A 237 2.04 4.37 20.86
N ILE A 238 2.69 4.15 22.00
CA ILE A 238 3.98 3.43 22.04
C ILE A 238 3.82 2.06 21.35
N GLY A 239 4.79 1.72 20.49
CA GLY A 239 4.78 0.54 19.65
C GLY A 239 3.85 0.60 18.43
N GLY A 240 3.08 1.70 18.26
CA GLY A 240 2.30 1.97 17.07
C GLY A 240 3.19 2.39 15.89
N VAL A 241 2.60 2.45 14.69
CA VAL A 241 3.32 2.63 13.43
C VAL A 241 2.79 3.83 12.66
N ILE A 242 3.71 4.68 12.19
CA ILE A 242 3.44 5.78 11.27
C ILE A 242 4.17 5.46 9.95
N VAL A 243 3.45 5.46 8.83
CA VAL A 243 4.03 5.25 7.49
C VAL A 243 3.93 6.55 6.71
N ILE A 244 5.06 7.01 6.16
CA ILE A 244 5.15 8.24 5.35
C ILE A 244 5.46 7.86 3.91
N ASP A 245 4.66 8.33 2.94
CA ASP A 245 4.85 8.00 1.52
C ASP A 245 5.61 9.08 0.71
N ASN A 246 6.14 8.65 -0.43
CA ASN A 246 6.94 9.39 -1.40
C ASN A 246 8.26 9.95 -0.83
N VAL A 247 8.90 9.22 0.09
CA VAL A 247 10.16 9.66 0.71
C VAL A 247 11.37 9.57 -0.24
N LEU A 248 11.26 8.83 -1.36
CA LEU A 248 12.28 8.79 -2.41
C LEU A 248 12.03 9.81 -3.53
N TRP A 249 10.81 10.36 -3.62
CA TRP A 249 10.44 11.48 -4.48
C TRP A 249 10.94 11.36 -5.94
N HIS A 250 10.60 10.25 -6.58
CA HIS A 250 11.01 9.89 -7.94
C HIS A 250 12.54 9.82 -8.12
N GLY A 251 13.26 9.50 -7.05
CA GLY A 251 14.72 9.47 -7.00
C GLY A 251 15.37 10.84 -6.85
N LYS A 252 14.60 11.94 -6.88
CA LYS A 252 15.15 13.32 -6.83
C LYS A 252 15.91 13.59 -5.55
N VAL A 253 15.54 12.97 -4.43
CA VAL A 253 16.25 13.16 -3.15
C VAL A 253 17.70 12.70 -3.22
N ALA A 254 18.04 11.77 -4.10
CA ALA A 254 19.41 11.26 -4.28
C ALA A 254 20.26 12.10 -5.25
N ASP A 255 19.65 12.97 -6.08
CA ASP A 255 20.38 13.83 -7.01
C ASP A 255 20.76 15.17 -6.35
N PRO A 256 22.05 15.40 -6.00
CA PRO A 256 22.47 16.62 -5.31
C PRO A 256 22.23 17.91 -6.10
N MET A 257 21.98 17.83 -7.41
CA MET A 257 21.72 18.99 -8.26
C MET A 257 20.26 19.45 -8.21
N VAL A 258 19.34 18.61 -7.73
CA VAL A 258 17.91 18.95 -7.61
C VAL A 258 17.67 19.73 -6.32
N ASN A 259 17.25 20.99 -6.44
CA ASN A 259 17.09 21.93 -5.32
C ASN A 259 15.70 22.60 -5.28
N ASP A 260 14.65 21.95 -5.80
CA ASP A 260 13.29 22.45 -5.64
C ASP A 260 12.81 22.33 -4.19
N THR A 261 11.87 23.21 -3.82
CA THR A 261 11.39 23.31 -2.43
C THR A 261 10.82 22.01 -1.86
N LYS A 262 10.21 21.14 -2.67
CA LYS A 262 9.64 19.87 -2.20
C LYS A 262 10.75 18.86 -1.93
N THR A 263 11.69 18.72 -2.86
CA THR A 263 12.84 17.82 -2.70
C THR A 263 13.67 18.19 -1.47
N ILE A 264 13.92 19.49 -1.23
CA ILE A 264 14.62 19.97 -0.03
C ILE A 264 13.81 19.64 1.24
N SER A 265 12.50 19.86 1.23
CA SER A 265 11.63 19.55 2.39
C SER A 265 11.69 18.06 2.75
N ILE A 266 11.67 17.18 1.76
CA ILE A 266 11.74 15.72 1.97
C ILE A 266 13.13 15.31 2.47
N ARG A 267 14.23 15.86 1.91
CA ARG A 267 15.59 15.60 2.44
C ARG A 267 15.71 16.01 3.90
N ASN A 268 15.25 17.21 4.25
CA ASN A 268 15.29 17.71 5.62
C ASN A 268 14.45 16.83 6.56
N PHE A 269 13.26 16.40 6.12
CA PHE A 269 12.41 15.48 6.88
C PHE A 269 13.10 14.13 7.09
N ASN A 270 13.63 13.51 6.03
CA ASN A 270 14.33 12.23 6.11
C ASN A 270 15.55 12.32 7.04
N GLN A 271 16.32 13.40 6.99
CA GLN A 271 17.46 13.61 7.89
C GLN A 271 17.02 13.70 9.36
N ARG A 272 16.02 14.52 9.66
CA ARG A 272 15.49 14.64 11.03
C ARG A 272 14.96 13.31 11.56
N LEU A 273 14.27 12.56 10.71
CA LEU A 273 13.71 11.26 11.07
C LEU A 273 14.81 10.22 11.36
N MET A 274 15.95 10.28 10.66
CA MET A 274 17.12 9.44 10.95
C MET A 274 17.75 9.74 12.32
N GLU A 275 17.63 10.98 12.80
CA GLU A 275 18.17 11.45 14.08
C GLU A 275 17.15 11.37 15.23
N ASP A 276 15.89 10.99 14.94
CA ASP A 276 14.81 11.01 15.92
C ASP A 276 14.79 9.76 16.81
N ASP A 277 15.20 9.93 18.06
CA ASP A 277 15.28 8.84 19.02
C ASP A 277 13.91 8.34 19.55
N ARG A 278 12.79 8.97 19.17
CA ARG A 278 11.45 8.53 19.58
C ARG A 278 10.92 7.38 18.72
N VAL A 279 11.58 7.06 17.62
CA VAL A 279 11.13 6.03 16.66
C VAL A 279 12.24 5.06 16.28
N SER A 280 11.83 3.91 15.78
CA SER A 280 12.66 3.02 14.96
C SER A 280 12.15 3.07 13.53
N ILE A 281 13.03 3.14 12.54
CA ILE A 281 12.64 3.40 11.16
C ILE A 281 13.15 2.34 10.18
N SER A 282 12.40 2.17 9.09
CA SER A 282 12.82 1.39 7.92
C SER A 282 12.30 2.09 6.66
N MET A 283 13.21 2.58 5.83
CA MET A 283 12.89 3.10 4.50
C MET A 283 12.83 1.94 3.50
N VAL A 284 11.73 1.81 2.77
CA VAL A 284 11.49 0.72 1.82
C VAL A 284 11.20 1.25 0.42
N PRO A 285 11.84 0.71 -0.64
CA PRO A 285 11.68 1.18 -2.01
C PRO A 285 10.45 0.54 -2.69
N ILE A 286 9.28 0.71 -2.07
CA ILE A 286 7.99 0.25 -2.60
C ILE A 286 7.20 1.50 -3.02
N GLY A 287 6.61 1.48 -4.21
CA GLY A 287 6.05 2.69 -4.85
C GLY A 287 7.11 3.78 -5.04
N ASP A 288 6.81 4.99 -4.59
CA ASP A 288 7.76 6.13 -4.60
C ASP A 288 8.59 6.22 -3.30
N GLY A 289 8.67 5.10 -2.59
CA GLY A 289 9.37 4.95 -1.32
C GLY A 289 8.51 5.31 -0.13
N MET A 290 8.47 4.41 0.86
CA MET A 290 7.82 4.64 2.14
C MET A 290 8.85 4.59 3.27
N THR A 291 8.67 5.41 4.31
CA THR A 291 9.36 5.18 5.59
C THR A 291 8.37 4.68 6.63
N ILE A 292 8.63 3.49 7.16
CA ILE A 292 7.85 2.87 8.24
C ILE A 292 8.53 3.27 9.56
N CYS A 293 7.79 3.94 10.43
CA CYS A 293 8.28 4.45 11.72
C CYS A 293 7.50 3.78 12.84
N ARG A 294 8.16 2.98 13.67
CA ARG A 294 7.57 2.43 14.89
C ARG A 294 7.92 3.32 16.07
N LYS A 295 6.92 3.84 16.78
CA LYS A 295 7.14 4.63 18.02
C LYS A 295 7.71 3.74 19.13
N ARG A 296 8.79 4.20 19.77
CA ARG A 296 9.48 3.51 20.88
C ARG A 296 8.80 3.75 22.22
#